data_AF-A0A3B1JKN8-F1
#
_entry.id   AF-A0A3B1JKN8-F1
#
_cell.length_a   1.000
_cell.length_b   1.000
_cell.length_c   1.000
_cell.angle_alpha   90.00
_cell.angle_beta   90.00
_cell.angle_gamma   90.00
#
_symmetry.space_group_name_H-M   'P 1'
#
loop_
_entity.id
_entity.type
_entity.pdbx_description
1 polymer ?
#
loop_
_entity_poly.entity_id
_entity_poly.type
_entity_poly.pdbx_seq_one_letter_code
_entity_poly.pdbx_strand_id
1 'polypeptide(L)'
;MVVMGLPWLLTLELVLHAGCFICGIIAAASLTFTQGHFAGQCILYGSVHYNLSGHSLILENSSSSSLCYFVSAISVCMAIYCISLILYWVYASCVEEEVRRGTTLLNLSIGACGLLLFFLLVSGCVLKIGRDTLCLSVLHNVPSISNCEEAQNRTWASPYTGNQFYTGLYSAERSVWVSFFFWVLIMAVVVVQRRKASGDDAEWSRAETEPFFHRQARTL
;
A
#
# COMPACT_ATOMS: atom_id res chain seq x y z
N MET A 1 -8.66 -16.03 -26.48
CA MET A 1 -8.35 -14.76 -27.17
C MET A 1 -8.66 -13.63 -26.19
N VAL A 2 -7.82 -13.53 -25.15
CA VAL A 2 -7.92 -12.47 -24.15
C VAL A 2 -7.06 -11.33 -24.69
N VAL A 3 -7.52 -10.08 -24.58
CA VAL A 3 -6.91 -8.85 -25.15
C VAL A 3 -7.44 -8.46 -26.54
N MET A 4 -8.70 -8.03 -26.62
CA MET A 4 -9.11 -6.99 -27.57
C MET A 4 -10.28 -6.22 -26.92
N GLY A 5 -10.02 -5.01 -26.42
CA GLY A 5 -11.09 -4.08 -26.01
C GLY A 5 -11.01 -3.49 -24.60
N LEU A 6 -10.14 -3.96 -23.70
CA LEU A 6 -10.01 -3.28 -22.41
C LEU A 6 -9.30 -1.92 -22.62
N PRO A 7 -9.90 -0.78 -22.20
CA PRO A 7 -9.25 0.52 -22.34
C PRO A 7 -7.89 0.50 -21.65
N TRP A 8 -6.84 0.96 -22.33
CA TRP A 8 -5.45 0.95 -21.84
C TRP A 8 -5.29 1.44 -20.39
N LEU A 9 -6.09 2.44 -19.98
CA LEU A 9 -6.10 2.95 -18.60
C LEU A 9 -6.54 1.92 -17.57
N LEU A 10 -7.51 1.05 -17.90
CA LEU A 10 -8.00 0.02 -17.01
C LEU A 10 -6.96 -1.10 -16.86
N THR A 11 -6.31 -1.51 -17.95
CA THR A 11 -5.19 -2.47 -17.89
C THR A 11 -4.06 -1.95 -17.00
N LEU A 12 -3.70 -0.67 -17.15
CA LEU A 12 -2.70 -0.02 -16.29
C LEU A 12 -3.11 -0.02 -14.82
N GLU A 13 -4.37 0.30 -14.51
CA GLU A 13 -4.92 0.27 -13.16
C GLU A 13 -4.84 -1.12 -12.52
N LEU A 14 -5.21 -2.19 -13.26
CA LEU A 14 -5.10 -3.57 -12.76
C LEU A 14 -3.65 -3.96 -12.46
N VAL A 15 -2.70 -3.61 -13.34
CA VAL A 15 -1.28 -3.90 -13.13
C VAL A 15 -0.75 -3.19 -11.89
N LEU A 16 -1.14 -1.92 -11.70
CA LEU A 16 -0.76 -1.15 -10.51
C LEU A 16 -1.35 -1.78 -9.23
N HIS A 17 -2.62 -2.19 -9.24
CA HIS A 17 -3.24 -2.88 -8.10
C HIS A 17 -2.56 -4.22 -7.78
N ALA A 18 -2.15 -4.99 -8.79
CA ALA A 18 -1.39 -6.22 -8.59
C ALA A 18 -0.03 -5.94 -7.94
N GLY A 19 0.66 -4.88 -8.35
CA GLY A 19 1.88 -4.41 -7.71
C GLY A 19 1.66 -4.02 -6.24
N CYS A 20 0.60 -3.27 -5.95
CA CYS A 20 0.22 -2.89 -4.59
C CYS A 20 -0.10 -4.12 -3.71
N PHE A 21 -0.79 -5.11 -4.25
CA PHE A 21 -1.11 -6.36 -3.56
C PHE A 21 0.17 -7.10 -3.13
N ILE A 22 1.12 -7.28 -4.04
CA ILE A 22 2.40 -7.92 -3.74
C ILE A 22 3.17 -7.13 -2.68
N CYS A 23 3.25 -5.80 -2.82
CA CYS A 23 3.93 -4.95 -1.84
C CYS A 23 3.28 -5.02 -0.46
N GLY A 24 1.94 -5.05 -0.41
CA GLY A 24 1.18 -5.19 0.85
C GLY A 24 1.44 -6.53 1.54
N ILE A 25 1.54 -7.63 0.79
CA ILE A 25 1.89 -8.94 1.35
C ILE A 25 3.33 -8.93 1.88
N ILE A 26 4.29 -8.41 1.11
CA ILE A 26 5.70 -8.35 1.53
C ILE A 26 5.84 -7.54 2.83
N ALA A 27 5.18 -6.39 2.92
CA ALA A 27 5.19 -5.56 4.12
C ALA A 27 4.57 -6.29 5.33
N ALA A 28 3.39 -6.91 5.16
CA ALA A 28 2.72 -7.65 6.23
C ALA A 28 3.52 -8.88 6.69
N ALA A 29 4.07 -9.66 5.75
CA ALA A 29 4.87 -10.85 6.04
C ALA A 29 6.17 -10.47 6.77
N SER A 30 6.86 -9.42 6.32
CA SER A 30 8.08 -8.93 6.97
C SER A 30 7.82 -8.50 8.41
N LEU A 31 6.72 -7.77 8.64
CA LEU A 31 6.32 -7.36 10.00
C LEU A 31 5.92 -8.55 10.88
N THR A 32 5.19 -9.50 10.33
CA THR A 32 4.77 -10.71 11.07
C THR A 32 5.97 -11.57 11.45
N PHE A 33 6.94 -11.72 10.55
CA PHE A 33 8.18 -12.43 10.82
C PHE A 33 8.95 -11.74 11.95
N THR A 34 9.13 -10.42 11.87
CA THR A 34 9.78 -9.67 12.96
C THR A 34 9.03 -9.82 14.28
N GLN A 35 7.69 -9.75 14.31
CA GLN A 35 6.92 -9.98 15.53
C GLN A 35 7.11 -11.39 16.10
N GLY A 36 7.13 -12.42 15.25
CA GLY A 36 7.35 -13.81 15.68
C GLY A 36 8.69 -14.00 16.38
N HIS A 37 9.74 -13.36 15.86
CA HIS A 37 11.08 -13.36 16.43
C HIS A 37 11.18 -12.64 17.80
N PHE A 38 10.27 -11.70 18.06
CA PHE A 38 10.20 -10.94 19.32
C PHE A 38 9.04 -11.37 20.21
N ALA A 39 8.65 -12.66 20.18
CA ALA A 39 7.61 -13.24 21.02
C ALA A 39 6.25 -12.50 20.95
N GLY A 40 5.92 -11.93 19.78
CA GLY A 40 4.68 -11.18 19.53
C GLY A 40 4.73 -9.70 19.95
N GLN A 41 5.88 -9.19 20.40
CA GLN A 41 6.05 -7.79 20.75
C GLN A 41 6.40 -6.93 19.53
N CYS A 42 5.97 -5.66 19.57
CA CYS A 42 6.28 -4.68 18.53
C CYS A 42 7.65 -4.04 18.81
N ILE A 43 8.62 -4.30 17.93
CA ILE A 43 9.98 -3.76 18.05
C ILE A 43 10.11 -2.31 17.55
N LEU A 44 9.10 -1.77 16.85
CA LEU A 44 9.11 -0.38 16.41
C LEU A 44 9.25 0.55 17.62
N TYR A 45 10.12 1.56 17.54
CA TYR A 45 10.46 2.47 18.64
C TYR A 45 11.01 1.78 19.91
N GLY A 46 11.41 0.51 19.82
CA GLY A 46 12.02 -0.19 20.94
C GLY A 46 13.37 0.41 21.32
N SER A 47 13.71 0.34 22.61
CA SER A 47 15.07 0.63 23.11
C SER A 47 15.76 -0.68 23.47
N VAL A 48 17.07 -0.74 23.21
CA VAL A 48 17.87 -1.94 23.43
C VAL A 48 19.00 -1.63 24.40
N HIS A 49 19.15 -2.48 25.42
CA HIS A 49 20.23 -2.42 26.38
C HIS A 49 21.26 -3.53 26.09
N TYR A 50 22.55 -3.18 26.13
CA TYR A 50 23.63 -4.14 25.92
C TYR A 50 24.10 -4.70 27.25
N ASN A 51 23.90 -6.00 27.48
CA ASN A 51 24.43 -6.67 28.66
C ASN A 51 25.89 -7.08 28.42
N LEU A 52 26.82 -6.33 29.01
CA LEU A 52 28.26 -6.58 28.93
C LEU A 52 28.66 -7.96 29.51
N SER A 53 27.94 -8.46 30.52
CA SER A 53 28.27 -9.72 31.21
C SER A 53 27.84 -10.96 30.41
N GLY A 54 26.84 -10.83 29.53
CA GLY A 54 26.32 -11.92 28.70
C GLY A 54 26.58 -11.77 27.20
N HIS A 55 27.27 -10.70 26.79
CA HIS A 55 27.44 -10.30 25.39
C HIS A 55 26.13 -10.34 24.58
N SER A 56 25.01 -9.98 25.21
CA SER A 56 23.68 -10.15 24.64
C SER A 56 22.88 -8.86 24.67
N LEU A 57 22.09 -8.66 23.61
CA LEU A 57 21.16 -7.55 23.48
C LEU A 57 19.85 -7.90 24.17
N ILE A 58 19.40 -7.02 25.07
CA ILE A 58 18.13 -7.14 25.80
C ILE A 58 17.22 -6.00 25.34
N LEU A 59 15.98 -6.33 24.99
CA LEU A 59 14.96 -5.33 24.69
C LEU A 59 14.50 -4.71 26.01
N GLU A 60 14.80 -3.43 26.23
CA GLU A 60 14.53 -2.73 27.50
C GLU A 60 13.10 -2.19 27.52
N ASN A 61 12.71 -1.46 26.46
CA ASN A 61 11.33 -1.06 26.25
C ASN A 61 10.84 -1.55 24.88
N SER A 62 9.66 -2.15 24.88
CA SER A 62 8.87 -2.36 23.66
C SER A 62 7.79 -1.30 23.57
N SER A 63 7.45 -0.88 22.36
CA SER A 63 6.35 0.04 22.15
C SER A 63 5.02 -0.68 22.23
N SER A 64 3.94 0.09 22.39
CA SER A 64 2.59 -0.47 22.40
C SER A 64 2.35 -1.31 21.13
N SER A 65 1.93 -2.56 21.30
CA SER A 65 1.67 -3.50 20.20
C SER A 65 0.69 -2.94 19.16
N SER A 66 -0.16 -1.98 19.55
CA SER A 66 -1.08 -1.25 18.68
C SER A 66 -0.42 -0.62 17.44
N LEU A 67 0.84 -0.18 17.51
CA LEU A 67 1.51 0.45 16.37
C LEU A 67 1.83 -0.56 15.27
N CYS A 68 2.41 -1.71 15.61
CA CYS A 68 2.66 -2.74 14.61
C CYS A 68 1.36 -3.38 14.12
N TYR A 69 0.36 -3.54 14.99
CA TYR A 69 -0.97 -4.00 14.56
C TYR A 69 -1.63 -3.01 13.60
N PHE A 70 -1.50 -1.71 13.82
CA PHE A 70 -2.02 -0.68 12.91
C PHE A 70 -1.39 -0.79 11.52
N VAL A 71 -0.05 -0.84 11.45
CA VAL A 71 0.68 -0.95 10.16
C VAL A 71 0.34 -2.28 9.45
N SER A 72 0.30 -3.39 10.20
CA SER A 72 -0.05 -4.70 9.65
C SER A 72 -1.50 -4.75 9.15
N ALA A 73 -2.45 -4.27 9.96
CA ALA A 73 -3.86 -4.24 9.62
C ALA A 73 -4.12 -3.40 8.37
N ILE A 74 -3.50 -2.21 8.26
CA ILE A 74 -3.58 -1.40 7.06
C ILE A 74 -3.06 -2.19 5.87
N SER A 75 -1.86 -2.77 5.96
CA SER A 75 -1.28 -3.54 4.85
C SER A 75 -2.18 -4.70 4.36
N VAL A 76 -2.84 -5.40 5.29
CA VAL A 76 -3.79 -6.48 4.97
C VAL A 76 -5.08 -5.93 4.36
N CYS A 77 -5.69 -4.90 4.94
CA CYS A 77 -6.88 -4.24 4.38
C CYS A 77 -6.63 -3.75 2.95
N MET A 78 -5.43 -3.19 2.71
CA MET A 78 -4.98 -2.76 1.39
C MET A 78 -4.89 -3.92 0.40
N ALA A 79 -4.30 -5.04 0.81
CA ALA A 79 -4.20 -6.23 -0.03
C ALA A 79 -5.57 -6.80 -0.38
N ILE A 80 -6.49 -6.87 0.60
CA ILE A 80 -7.88 -7.31 0.39
C ILE A 80 -8.58 -6.38 -0.60
N TYR A 81 -8.45 -5.06 -0.44
CA TYR A 81 -9.07 -4.10 -1.36
C TYR A 81 -8.54 -4.28 -2.79
N CYS A 82 -7.22 -4.43 -2.97
CA CYS A 82 -6.61 -4.62 -4.28
C CYS A 82 -7.10 -5.92 -4.95
N ILE A 83 -7.12 -7.04 -4.23
CA ILE A 83 -7.56 -8.32 -4.81
C ILE A 83 -9.07 -8.31 -5.12
N SER A 84 -9.90 -7.70 -4.27
CA SER A 84 -11.34 -7.55 -4.53
C SER A 84 -11.59 -6.73 -5.79
N LEU A 85 -10.86 -5.63 -6.02
CA LEU A 85 -10.98 -4.85 -7.24
C LEU A 85 -10.52 -5.64 -8.48
N ILE A 86 -9.37 -6.32 -8.40
CA ILE A 86 -8.87 -7.14 -9.51
C ILE A 86 -9.91 -8.20 -9.89
N LEU A 87 -10.46 -8.92 -8.92
CA LEU A 87 -11.49 -9.94 -9.14
C LEU A 87 -12.77 -9.34 -9.72
N TYR A 88 -13.23 -8.20 -9.19
CA TYR A 88 -14.40 -7.50 -9.71
C TYR A 88 -14.23 -7.12 -11.19
N TRP A 89 -13.08 -6.54 -11.55
CA TRP A 89 -12.81 -6.14 -12.93
C TRP A 89 -12.62 -7.31 -13.88
N VAL A 90 -11.96 -8.39 -13.43
CA VAL A 90 -11.84 -9.63 -14.20
C VAL A 90 -13.22 -10.25 -14.43
N TYR A 91 -14.06 -10.29 -13.40
CA TYR A 91 -15.43 -10.79 -13.51
C TYR A 91 -16.27 -9.95 -14.48
N ALA A 92 -16.27 -8.63 -14.31
CA ALA A 92 -16.98 -7.71 -15.20
C ALA A 92 -16.52 -7.86 -16.66
N SER A 93 -15.20 -7.99 -16.89
CA SER A 93 -14.64 -8.20 -18.23
C SER A 93 -15.05 -9.54 -18.88
N CYS A 94 -15.40 -10.54 -18.07
CA CYS A 94 -15.82 -11.86 -18.55
C CYS A 94 -17.33 -11.95 -18.81
N VAL A 95 -18.14 -11.12 -18.14
CA VAL A 95 -19.61 -11.24 -18.12
C VAL A 95 -20.31 -10.08 -18.85
N GLU A 96 -19.76 -8.87 -18.82
CA GLU A 96 -20.35 -7.68 -19.42
C GLU A 96 -19.56 -7.24 -20.66
N GLU A 97 -20.21 -7.16 -21.82
CA GLU A 97 -19.59 -6.71 -23.08
C GLU A 97 -19.36 -5.18 -23.10
N GLU A 98 -20.07 -4.40 -22.28
CA GLU A 98 -19.90 -2.95 -22.14
C GLU A 98 -19.78 -2.52 -20.66
N VAL A 99 -18.57 -2.58 -20.11
CA VAL A 99 -18.32 -2.14 -18.73
C VAL A 99 -18.23 -0.60 -18.69
N ARG A 100 -19.37 0.09 -18.63
CA ARG A 100 -19.42 1.54 -18.35
C ARG A 100 -19.24 1.79 -16.85
N ARG A 101 -18.06 2.29 -16.47
CA ARG A 101 -17.75 2.67 -15.08
C ARG A 101 -18.57 3.91 -14.69
N GLY A 102 -19.65 3.72 -13.94
CA GLY A 102 -20.51 4.82 -13.50
C GLY A 102 -19.73 5.89 -12.69
N THR A 103 -20.06 7.16 -12.92
CA THR A 103 -19.43 8.32 -12.26
C THR A 103 -19.47 8.22 -10.73
N THR A 104 -20.49 7.60 -10.16
CA THR A 104 -20.60 7.30 -8.72
C THR A 104 -19.53 6.33 -8.22
N LEU A 105 -19.25 5.25 -8.98
CA LEU A 105 -18.24 4.26 -8.64
C LEU A 105 -16.81 4.83 -8.74
N LEU A 106 -16.58 5.72 -9.71
CA LEU A 106 -15.34 6.50 -9.81
C LEU A 106 -15.16 7.43 -8.61
N ASN A 107 -16.20 8.15 -8.19
CA ASN A 107 -16.13 9.04 -7.03
C ASN A 107 -15.82 8.28 -5.74
N LEU A 108 -16.46 7.13 -5.53
CA LEU A 108 -16.18 6.24 -4.40
C LEU A 108 -14.74 5.72 -4.44
N SER A 109 -14.26 5.33 -5.63
CA SER A 109 -12.88 4.87 -5.82
C SER A 109 -11.87 5.95 -5.47
N ILE A 110 -12.10 7.20 -5.87
CA ILE A 110 -11.26 8.36 -5.53
C ILE A 110 -11.20 8.57 -4.00
N GLY A 111 -12.35 8.53 -3.34
CA GLY A 111 -12.42 8.68 -1.89
C GLY A 111 -11.67 7.57 -1.16
N ALA A 112 -11.86 6.32 -1.58
CA ALA A 112 -11.14 5.17 -1.04
C ALA A 112 -9.63 5.29 -1.28
N CYS A 113 -9.20 5.62 -2.51
CA CYS A 113 -7.78 5.83 -2.83
C CYS A 113 -7.14 6.90 -1.94
N GLY A 114 -7.81 8.04 -1.74
CA GLY A 114 -7.32 9.12 -0.89
C GLY A 114 -7.17 8.71 0.57
N LEU A 115 -8.16 8.00 1.12
CA LEU A 115 -8.12 7.49 2.49
C LEU A 115 -6.98 6.49 2.69
N LEU A 116 -6.82 5.57 1.73
CA LEU A 116 -5.79 4.55 1.79
C LEU A 116 -4.37 5.12 1.63
N LEU A 117 -4.19 6.13 0.78
CA LEU A 117 -2.95 6.89 0.65
C LEU A 117 -2.55 7.57 1.96
N PHE A 118 -3.52 8.16 2.67
CA PHE A 118 -3.28 8.77 3.97
C PHE A 118 -2.77 7.74 4.98
N PHE A 119 -3.44 6.59 5.10
CA PHE A 119 -3.02 5.53 6.01
C PHE A 119 -1.66 4.93 5.66
N LEU A 120 -1.33 4.78 4.36
CA LEU A 120 -0.01 4.34 3.92
C LEU A 120 1.08 5.34 4.29
N LEU A 121 0.82 6.63 4.15
CA LEU A 121 1.78 7.67 4.51
C LEU A 121 2.05 7.66 6.02
N VAL A 122 1.00 7.61 6.85
CA VAL A 122 1.15 7.47 8.31
C VAL A 122 1.93 6.21 8.66
N SER A 123 1.60 5.07 8.05
CA SER A 123 2.31 3.80 8.26
C SER A 123 3.79 3.89 7.88
N GLY A 124 4.10 4.52 6.74
CA GLY A 124 5.47 4.73 6.27
C GLY A 124 6.28 5.64 7.20
N CYS A 125 5.66 6.71 7.73
CA CYS A 125 6.29 7.57 8.73
C CYS A 125 6.56 6.82 10.04
N VAL A 126 5.59 6.03 10.52
CA VAL A 126 5.72 5.22 11.75
C VAL A 126 6.84 4.19 11.61
N LEU A 127 6.94 3.51 10.46
CA LEU A 127 8.01 2.57 10.15
C LEU A 127 9.38 3.24 10.11
N LYS A 128 9.49 4.36 9.39
CA LYS A 128 10.75 5.08 9.21
C LYS A 128 11.30 5.58 10.54
N ILE A 129 10.49 6.33 11.29
CA ILE A 129 10.90 6.90 12.57
C ILE A 129 11.17 5.77 13.57
N GLY A 130 10.28 4.77 13.64
CA GLY A 130 10.43 3.65 14.58
C GLY A 130 11.69 2.81 14.33
N ARG A 131 12.10 2.65 13.06
CA ARG A 131 13.37 2.00 12.70
C ARG A 131 14.56 2.87 13.07
N ASP A 132 14.53 4.15 12.74
CA ASP A 132 15.65 5.07 12.96
C ASP A 132 15.91 5.25 14.47
N THR A 133 14.87 5.33 15.30
CA THR A 133 15.01 5.38 16.78
C THR A 133 15.62 4.11 17.36
N LEU A 134 15.18 2.94 16.87
CA LEU A 134 15.72 1.65 17.29
C LEU A 134 17.20 1.54 16.88
N CYS A 135 17.50 1.95 15.65
CA CYS A 135 18.85 1.93 15.11
C CYS A 135 19.80 2.84 15.90
N LEU A 136 19.39 4.06 16.24
CA LEU A 136 20.15 4.96 17.10
C LEU A 136 20.36 4.40 18.51
N SER A 137 19.33 3.79 19.10
CA SER A 137 19.43 3.15 20.41
C SER A 137 20.46 2.01 20.41
N VAL A 138 20.48 1.21 19.35
CA VAL A 138 21.45 0.11 19.19
C VAL A 138 22.87 0.64 18.99
N LEU A 139 23.10 1.64 18.12
CA LEU A 139 24.43 2.22 17.91
C LEU A 139 24.99 2.85 19.19
N HIS A 140 24.14 3.49 20.01
CA HIS A 140 24.58 4.14 21.23
C HIS A 140 24.95 3.14 22.33
N ASN A 141 24.22 2.03 22.44
CA ASN A 141 24.40 1.05 23.51
C ASN A 141 25.39 -0.06 23.20
N VAL A 142 25.71 -0.31 21.92
CA VAL A 142 26.67 -1.36 21.52
C VAL A 142 28.02 -0.75 21.18
N PRO A 143 29.09 -1.06 21.95
CA PRO A 143 30.42 -0.59 21.62
C PRO A 143 30.90 -1.22 20.30
N SER A 144 31.62 -0.42 19.50
CA SER A 144 32.31 -0.81 18.25
C SER A 144 31.44 -1.26 17.07
N ILE A 145 30.21 -0.77 16.93
CA ILE A 145 29.39 -0.98 15.72
C ILE A 145 29.08 0.37 15.05
N SER A 146 29.37 0.49 13.75
CA SER A 146 29.07 1.69 12.95
C SER A 146 27.76 1.61 12.16
N ASN A 147 27.23 0.39 11.95
CA ASN A 147 26.06 0.14 11.10
C ASN A 147 25.02 -0.75 11.81
N CYS A 148 23.73 -0.40 11.70
CA CYS A 148 22.63 -1.20 12.26
C CYS A 148 22.48 -2.58 11.63
N GLU A 149 22.96 -2.75 10.39
CA GLU A 149 23.01 -4.05 9.73
C GLU A 149 23.95 -5.03 10.44
N GLU A 150 25.07 -4.54 10.99
CA GLU A 150 26.03 -5.36 11.75
C GLU A 150 25.43 -5.82 13.10
N ALA A 151 24.55 -4.99 13.67
CA ALA A 151 23.90 -5.27 14.94
C ALA A 151 22.86 -6.40 14.87
N GLN A 152 22.33 -6.70 13.68
CA GLN A 152 21.40 -7.82 13.49
C GLN A 152 22.08 -9.19 13.63
N ASN A 153 23.40 -9.25 13.43
CA ASN A 153 24.19 -10.49 13.50
C ASN A 153 24.77 -10.74 14.90
N ARG A 154 24.44 -9.87 15.87
CA ARG A 154 24.84 -10.02 17.28
C ARG A 154 23.89 -10.95 18.02
N THR A 155 24.39 -11.57 19.08
CA THR A 155 23.64 -12.46 19.95
C THR A 155 22.59 -11.67 20.75
N TRP A 156 21.32 -12.06 20.60
CA TRP A 156 20.20 -11.53 21.38
C TRP A 156 19.94 -12.42 22.59
N ALA A 157 19.54 -11.83 23.71
CA ALA A 157 19.19 -12.60 24.91
C ALA A 157 17.92 -13.41 24.63
N SER A 158 17.99 -14.72 24.88
CA SER A 158 16.82 -15.62 24.80
C SER A 158 15.65 -15.05 25.63
N PRO A 159 14.42 -15.01 25.09
CA PRO A 159 13.90 -15.76 23.93
C PRO A 159 13.99 -15.04 22.58
N TYR A 160 14.62 -13.88 22.50
CA TYR A 160 14.60 -13.03 21.30
C TYR A 160 15.65 -13.47 20.28
N THR A 161 15.26 -13.54 19.01
CA THR A 161 16.18 -13.82 17.90
C THR A 161 16.19 -12.64 16.93
N GLY A 162 17.13 -11.71 17.09
CA GLY A 162 17.22 -10.55 16.19
C GLY A 162 17.78 -10.83 14.80
N ASN A 163 17.89 -12.09 14.37
CA ASN A 163 18.27 -12.38 12.99
C ASN A 163 17.27 -11.72 12.04
N GLN A 164 17.78 -10.89 11.12
CA GLN A 164 17.02 -10.23 10.05
C GLN A 164 15.98 -9.18 10.50
N PHE A 165 16.04 -8.69 11.75
CA PHE A 165 15.10 -7.64 12.20
C PHE A 165 15.23 -6.37 11.33
N TYR A 166 16.46 -5.95 11.05
CA TYR A 166 16.76 -4.74 10.29
C TYR A 166 16.40 -4.90 8.82
N THR A 167 16.79 -6.01 8.19
CA THR A 167 16.44 -6.30 6.80
C THR A 167 14.93 -6.44 6.59
N GLY A 168 14.21 -7.03 7.54
CA GLY A 168 12.75 -7.15 7.51
C GLY A 168 12.05 -5.79 7.60
N LEU A 169 12.44 -4.95 8.56
CA LEU A 169 11.90 -3.59 8.71
C LEU A 169 12.25 -2.69 7.52
N TYR A 170 13.49 -2.79 7.02
CA TYR A 170 13.95 -2.06 5.84
C TYR A 170 13.18 -2.46 4.59
N SER A 171 12.98 -3.76 4.39
CA SER A 171 12.16 -4.29 3.29
C SER A 171 10.71 -3.81 3.40
N ALA A 172 10.10 -3.91 4.58
CA ALA A 172 8.74 -3.45 4.84
C ALA A 172 8.57 -1.96 4.55
N GLU A 173 9.49 -1.11 5.02
CA GLU A 173 9.48 0.33 4.73
C GLU A 173 9.55 0.59 3.23
N ARG A 174 10.50 -0.04 2.52
CA ARG A 174 10.61 0.13 1.07
C ARG A 174 9.35 -0.31 0.35
N SER A 175 8.78 -1.46 0.72
CA SER A 175 7.53 -1.95 0.15
C SER A 175 6.36 -1.00 0.38
N VAL A 176 6.26 -0.38 1.56
CA VAL A 176 5.22 0.62 1.86
C VAL A 176 5.39 1.87 0.99
N TRP A 177 6.61 2.37 0.80
CA TRP A 177 6.86 3.53 -0.07
C TRP A 177 6.63 3.24 -1.55
N VAL A 178 7.00 2.05 -2.02
CA VAL A 178 6.70 1.59 -3.40
C VAL A 178 5.18 1.47 -3.60
N SER A 179 4.48 0.88 -2.62
CA SER A 179 3.02 0.80 -2.63
C SER A 179 2.39 2.19 -2.65
N PHE A 180 2.87 3.13 -1.83
CA PHE A 180 2.40 4.52 -1.84
C PHE A 180 2.54 5.17 -3.23
N PHE A 181 3.68 4.99 -3.89
CA PHE A 181 3.89 5.51 -5.24
C PHE A 181 2.89 4.91 -6.25
N PHE A 182 2.68 3.59 -6.22
CA PHE A 182 1.68 2.95 -7.08
C PHE A 182 0.26 3.46 -6.80
N TRP A 183 -0.09 3.71 -5.54
CA TRP A 183 -1.38 4.30 -5.19
C TRP A 183 -1.56 5.73 -5.70
N VAL A 184 -0.50 6.53 -5.74
CA VAL A 184 -0.55 7.87 -6.37
C VAL A 184 -0.80 7.73 -7.88
N LEU A 185 -0.16 6.76 -8.55
CA LEU A 185 -0.40 6.49 -9.96
C LEU A 185 -1.83 6.02 -10.22
N ILE A 186 -2.36 5.11 -9.40
CA ILE A 186 -3.76 4.66 -9.47
C ILE A 186 -4.70 5.86 -9.33
N MET A 187 -4.47 6.70 -8.32
CA MET A 187 -5.26 7.91 -8.08
C MET A 187 -5.24 8.85 -9.31
N ALA A 188 -4.08 9.04 -9.93
CA ALA A 188 -3.97 9.82 -11.17
C ALA A 188 -4.75 9.19 -12.33
N VAL A 189 -4.65 7.87 -12.52
CA VAL A 189 -5.39 7.13 -13.55
C VAL A 189 -6.90 7.27 -13.34
N VAL A 190 -7.39 7.08 -12.11
CA VAL A 190 -8.82 7.20 -11.78
C VAL A 190 -9.33 8.64 -12.00
N VAL A 191 -8.53 9.66 -11.69
CA VAL A 191 -8.88 11.07 -11.99
C VAL A 191 -9.00 11.31 -13.49
N VAL A 192 -8.07 10.77 -14.29
CA VAL A 192 -8.13 10.89 -15.75
C VAL A 192 -9.34 10.16 -16.31
N GLN A 193 -9.66 8.96 -15.81
CA GLN A 193 -10.88 8.24 -16.18
C GLN A 193 -12.14 9.03 -15.86
N ARG A 194 -12.21 9.64 -14.66
CA ARG A 194 -13.34 10.50 -14.27
C ARG A 194 -13.49 11.72 -15.17
N ARG A 195 -12.38 12.40 -15.52
CA ARG A 195 -12.41 13.55 -16.43
C ARG A 195 -12.93 13.17 -17.82
N LYS A 196 -12.55 11.99 -18.33
CA LYS A 196 -13.07 11.46 -19.59
C LYS A 196 -14.57 11.15 -19.51
N ALA A 197 -14.99 10.43 -18.46
CA ALA A 197 -16.39 10.09 -18.25
C ALA A 197 -17.29 11.35 -18.16
N SER A 198 -16.86 12.39 -17.43
CA SER A 198 -17.60 13.65 -17.36
C SER A 198 -17.65 14.42 -18.69
N GLY A 199 -16.66 14.23 -19.57
CA GLY A 199 -16.67 14.80 -20.92
C GLY A 199 -17.70 14.12 -21.82
N ASP A 200 -17.72 12.79 -21.82
CA ASP A 200 -18.67 11.98 -22.59
C ASP A 200 -20.12 12.22 -22.14
N ASP A 201 -20.37 12.33 -20.82
CA ASP A 201 -21.70 12.64 -20.27
C ASP A 201 -22.20 14.03 -20.72
N ALA A 202 -21.30 15.00 -20.84
CA ALA A 202 -21.61 16.35 -21.29
C ALA A 202 -21.84 16.43 -22.81
N GLU A 203 -21.13 15.61 -23.59
CA GLU A 203 -21.33 15.50 -25.04
C GLU A 203 -22.65 14.79 -25.38
N TRP A 204 -22.98 13.71 -24.66
CA TRP A 204 -24.28 13.04 -24.77
C TRP A 204 -25.45 13.99 -24.43
N SER A 205 -25.34 14.72 -23.32
CA SER A 205 -26.38 15.68 -22.91
C SER A 205 -26.56 16.81 -23.93
N ARG A 206 -25.50 17.22 -24.63
CA ARG A 206 -25.58 18.18 -25.76
C ARG A 206 -26.28 17.56 -26.97
N ALA A 207 -25.96 16.33 -27.33
CA ALA A 207 -26.57 15.64 -28.46
C ALA A 207 -28.08 15.43 -28.28
N GLU A 208 -28.56 15.18 -27.06
CA GLU A 208 -29.99 15.06 -26.76
C GLU A 208 -30.73 16.42 -26.68
N THR A 209 -30.01 17.54 -26.53
CA THR A 209 -30.61 18.88 -26.50
C THR A 209 -30.58 19.62 -27.84
N GLU A 210 -30.00 19.02 -28.89
CA GLU A 210 -30.20 19.55 -30.24
C GLU A 210 -31.66 19.32 -30.69
N PRO A 211 -32.42 20.39 -31.02
CA PRO A 211 -33.79 20.21 -31.47
C PRO A 211 -33.78 19.44 -32.80
N PHE A 212 -34.58 18.37 -32.88
CA PHE A 212 -34.90 17.60 -34.09
C PHE A 212 -35.58 18.50 -35.15
N PHE A 213 -34.87 19.48 -35.72
CA PHE A 213 -35.29 20.15 -36.94
C PHE A 213 -34.91 19.26 -38.13
N HIS A 214 -35.67 18.19 -38.33
CA HIS A 214 -35.86 17.69 -39.69
C HIS A 214 -36.56 18.80 -40.47
N ARG A 215 -35.76 19.63 -41.16
CA ARG A 215 -36.25 20.54 -42.19
C ARG A 215 -36.87 19.67 -43.29
N GLN A 216 -38.18 19.39 -43.18
CA GLN A 216 -39.01 19.09 -44.33
C GLN A 216 -38.94 20.31 -45.26
N ALA A 217 -37.97 20.30 -46.17
CA ALA A 217 -38.00 21.18 -47.33
C ALA A 217 -39.09 20.66 -48.26
N ARG A 218 -40.35 20.99 -47.93
CA ARG A 218 -41.46 20.96 -48.86
C ARG A 218 -41.37 22.24 -49.67
N THR A 219 -40.78 22.18 -50.85
CA THR A 219 -40.88 23.24 -51.86
C THR A 219 -41.47 22.62 -53.12
N LEU A 220 -42.78 22.87 -53.24
CA LEU A 220 -43.54 23.26 -54.43
C LEU A 220 -42.81 23.24 -55.78
#